data_AF-A0A3B3ZAG1-F1
#
_entry.id   AF-A0A3B3ZAG1-F1
#
_cell.length_a   1.000
_cell.length_b   1.000
_cell.length_c   1.000
_cell.angle_alpha   90.00
_cell.angle_beta   90.00
_cell.angle_gamma   90.00
#
_symmetry.space_group_name_H-M   'P 1'
#
loop_
_entity.id
_entity.type
_entity.pdbx_description
1 polymer ?
#
loop_
_entity_poly.entity_id
_entity_poly.type
_entity_poly.pdbx_seq_one_letter_code
_entity_poly.pdbx_strand_id
1 'polypeptide(L)'
;MFVEVETTELPGHVKLSKPVALWTVQDVCKWLKKHCPNQHQIYSDAFKQHDITGRALMRLTDRKLERMGIIQEAQRQHILQQVLQLRVREEVRTLQLLTQGTTQHTFH
;
A
#
# COMPACT_ATOMS: atom_id res chain seq x y z
N MET A 1 -31.04 17.41 -24.03
CA MET A 1 -30.11 18.27 -23.25
C MET A 1 -29.57 17.42 -22.13
N PHE A 2 -28.24 17.25 -22.16
CA PHE A 2 -27.32 16.87 -21.07
C PHE A 2 -27.75 15.75 -20.11
N VAL A 3 -27.25 14.55 -20.41
CA VAL A 3 -27.04 13.47 -19.43
C VAL A 3 -25.88 13.87 -18.53
N GLU A 4 -26.15 14.08 -17.24
CA GLU A 4 -25.11 14.36 -16.25
C GLU A 4 -24.48 13.05 -15.74
N VAL A 5 -23.30 12.77 -16.32
CA VAL A 5 -22.11 12.14 -15.73
C VAL A 5 -22.32 11.08 -14.65
N GLU A 6 -22.32 9.84 -15.14
CA GLU A 6 -21.95 8.62 -14.43
C GLU A 6 -20.56 8.80 -13.79
N THR A 7 -20.52 9.00 -12.46
CA THR A 7 -19.27 8.91 -11.70
C THR A 7 -18.98 7.42 -11.51
N THR A 8 -18.40 6.82 -12.55
CA THR A 8 -17.83 5.48 -12.50
C THR A 8 -16.69 5.47 -11.50
N GLU A 9 -16.98 5.04 -10.27
CA GLU A 9 -15.97 4.68 -9.29
C GLU A 9 -15.27 3.40 -9.77
N LEU A 10 -14.28 3.54 -10.66
CA LEU A 10 -13.46 2.45 -11.15
C LEU A 10 -12.82 1.70 -9.96
N PRO A 11 -13.03 0.38 -9.81
CA PRO A 11 -12.45 -0.41 -8.73
C PRO A 11 -10.98 -0.66 -9.03
N GLY A 12 -10.12 0.25 -8.58
CA GLY A 12 -8.69 0.21 -8.89
C GLY A 12 -8.27 1.54 -9.45
N HIS A 13 -7.84 2.48 -8.63
CA HIS A 13 -6.43 2.78 -8.51
C HIS A 13 -6.33 3.89 -7.45
N VAL A 14 -5.91 3.56 -6.22
CA VAL A 14 -5.38 4.61 -5.36
C VAL A 14 -4.11 5.02 -6.07
N LYS A 15 -4.08 6.21 -6.68
CA LYS A 15 -2.86 6.77 -7.29
C LYS A 15 -1.94 7.12 -6.13
N LEU A 16 -1.39 6.09 -5.49
CA LEU A 16 -0.25 6.18 -4.61
C LEU A 16 0.94 6.38 -5.56
N SER A 17 0.97 7.57 -6.18
CA SER A 17 2.06 8.04 -7.03
C SER A 17 3.30 8.37 -6.19
N LYS A 18 3.13 8.50 -4.87
CA LYS A 18 4.22 8.68 -3.92
C LYS A 18 4.79 7.31 -3.52
N PRO A 19 6.13 7.15 -3.49
CA PRO A 19 6.77 5.90 -3.08
C PRO A 19 6.34 5.51 -1.66
N VAL A 20 6.25 4.21 -1.39
CA VAL A 20 5.77 3.68 -0.11
C VAL A 20 6.58 4.20 1.08
N ALA A 21 7.88 4.46 0.88
CA ALA A 21 8.74 5.06 1.91
C ALA A 21 8.26 6.44 2.39
N LEU A 22 7.47 7.17 1.61
CA LEU A 22 6.92 8.49 1.95
C LEU A 22 5.48 8.42 2.47
N TRP A 23 4.90 7.23 2.61
CA TRP A 23 3.53 7.10 3.09
C TRP A 23 3.44 7.46 4.57
N THR A 24 2.45 8.29 4.86
CA THR A 24 2.04 8.60 6.22
C THR A 24 1.20 7.46 6.82
N VAL A 25 0.95 7.50 8.12
CA VAL A 25 0.04 6.56 8.80
C VAL A 25 -1.36 6.56 8.13
N GLN A 26 -1.82 7.72 7.65
CA GLN A 26 -3.10 7.84 6.96
C GLN A 26 -3.09 7.11 5.61
N ASP A 27 -2.00 7.20 4.85
CA ASP A 27 -1.86 6.48 3.58
C ASP A 27 -1.82 4.97 3.79
N VAL A 28 -1.13 4.52 4.84
CA VAL A 28 -1.10 3.10 5.25
C VAL A 28 -2.50 2.61 5.63
N CYS A 29 -3.27 3.40 6.39
CA CYS A 29 -4.66 3.09 6.73
C CYS A 29 -5.55 2.99 5.47
N LYS A 30 -5.41 3.91 4.51
CA LYS A 30 -6.12 3.84 3.21
C LYS A 30 -5.75 2.58 2.43
N TRP A 31 -4.47 2.22 2.41
CA TRP A 31 -4.00 1.00 1.77
C TRP A 31 -4.59 -0.26 2.42
N LEU A 32 -4.57 -0.34 3.76
CA LEU A 32 -5.20 -1.44 4.50
C LEU A 32 -6.69 -1.58 4.18
N LYS A 33 -7.44 -0.47 4.17
CA LYS A 33 -8.88 -0.50 3.83
C LYS A 33 -9.14 -1.06 2.44
N LYS A 34 -8.24 -0.81 1.49
CA LYS A 34 -8.38 -1.28 0.11
C LYS A 34 -7.95 -2.74 -0.08
N HIS A 35 -6.85 -3.14 0.54
CA HIS A 35 -6.21 -4.44 0.32
C HIS A 35 -6.66 -5.52 1.31
N CYS A 36 -7.15 -5.12 2.48
CA CYS A 36 -7.62 -6.01 3.54
C CYS A 36 -9.02 -5.56 4.01
N PRO A 37 -10.08 -5.73 3.19
CA PRO A 37 -11.42 -5.25 3.53
C PRO A 37 -11.99 -5.92 4.81
N ASN A 38 -11.61 -7.18 5.05
CA ASN A 38 -11.98 -7.93 6.24
C ASN A 38 -11.25 -7.37 7.46
N GLN A 39 -12.00 -6.84 8.44
CA GLN A 39 -11.46 -6.31 9.70
C GLN A 39 -10.46 -5.16 9.54
N HIS A 40 -10.57 -4.38 8.45
CA HIS A 40 -9.74 -3.19 8.22
C HIS A 40 -9.74 -2.19 9.38
N GLN A 41 -10.84 -2.16 10.16
CA GLN A 41 -11.00 -1.25 11.28
C GLN A 41 -10.02 -1.59 12.43
N ILE A 42 -9.88 -2.89 12.76
CA ILE A 42 -8.95 -3.38 13.79
C ILE A 42 -7.51 -3.11 13.35
N TYR A 43 -7.16 -3.42 12.09
CA TYR A 43 -5.82 -3.17 11.59
C TYR A 43 -5.50 -1.69 11.50
N SER A 44 -6.45 -0.88 11.02
CA SER A 44 -6.27 0.57 10.97
C SER A 44 -6.01 1.15 12.35
N ASP A 45 -6.73 0.69 13.38
CA ASP A 45 -6.55 1.19 14.74
C ASP A 45 -5.18 0.79 15.29
N ALA A 46 -4.83 -0.49 15.19
CA ALA A 46 -3.52 -1.00 15.60
C ALA A 46 -2.36 -0.29 14.89
N PHE A 47 -2.46 -0.09 13.57
CA PHE A 47 -1.42 0.58 12.80
C PHE A 47 -1.33 2.08 13.10
N LYS A 48 -2.46 2.73 13.42
CA LYS A 48 -2.47 4.13 13.88
C LYS A 48 -1.84 4.26 15.26
N GLN A 49 -2.22 3.41 16.21
CA GLN A 49 -1.73 3.43 17.58
C GLN A 49 -0.22 3.19 17.67
N HIS A 50 0.33 2.40 16.74
CA HIS A 50 1.76 2.12 16.67
C HIS A 50 2.55 3.01 15.69
N ASP A 51 1.94 4.08 15.18
CA ASP A 51 2.54 5.03 14.23
C ASP A 51 3.20 4.32 13.02
N ILE A 52 2.51 3.32 12.47
CA ILE A 52 3.03 2.54 11.34
C ILE A 52 2.96 3.39 10.06
N THR A 53 4.07 4.05 9.77
CA THR A 53 4.32 4.74 8.49
C THR A 53 4.71 3.75 7.39
N GLY A 54 4.75 4.20 6.14
CA GLY A 54 5.11 3.34 5.01
C GLY A 54 6.49 2.70 5.11
N ARG A 55 7.47 3.37 5.73
CA ARG A 55 8.78 2.77 6.03
C ARG A 55 8.65 1.60 7.00
N ALA A 56 7.82 1.74 8.03
CA ALA A 56 7.56 0.67 8.99
C ALA A 56 6.78 -0.47 8.33
N LEU A 57 5.80 -0.18 7.46
CA LEU A 57 5.08 -1.16 6.65
C LEU A 57 6.04 -2.00 5.79
N MET A 58 7.01 -1.36 5.14
CA MET A 58 8.02 -2.05 4.32
C MET A 58 8.99 -2.90 5.14
N ARG A 59 9.06 -2.71 6.46
CA ARG A 59 9.87 -3.52 7.39
C ARG A 59 9.02 -4.40 8.32
N LEU A 60 7.72 -4.47 8.06
CA LEU A 60 6.78 -5.19 8.89
C LEU A 60 7.10 -6.69 8.90
N THR A 61 6.93 -7.31 10.06
CA THR A 61 7.16 -8.74 10.33
C THR A 61 5.97 -9.32 11.08
N ASP A 62 5.86 -10.64 11.08
CA ASP A 62 4.79 -11.35 11.79
C ASP A 62 4.79 -11.01 13.29
N ARG A 63 5.95 -11.04 13.94
CA ARG A 63 6.11 -10.68 15.37
C ARG A 63 5.65 -9.27 15.66
N LYS A 64 5.82 -8.33 14.73
CA LYS A 64 5.33 -6.96 14.90
C LYS A 64 3.80 -6.97 14.88
N LEU A 65 3.18 -7.66 13.94
CA LEU A 65 1.72 -7.78 13.85
C LEU A 65 1.10 -8.44 15.08
N GLU A 66 1.73 -9.49 15.59
CA GLU A 66 1.29 -10.16 16.81
C GLU A 66 1.32 -9.20 18.02
N ARG A 67 2.42 -8.44 18.19
CA ARG A 67 2.51 -7.42 19.25
C ARG A 67 1.53 -6.26 19.10
N MET A 68 1.06 -5.97 17.88
CA MET A 68 0.03 -4.96 17.64
C MET A 68 -1.39 -5.48 17.90
N GLY A 69 -1.54 -6.72 18.36
CA GLY A 69 -2.83 -7.32 18.70
C GLY A 69 -3.48 -8.14 17.57
N ILE A 70 -2.77 -8.39 16.46
CA ILE A 70 -3.27 -9.28 15.40
C ILE A 70 -2.90 -10.73 15.75
N ILE A 71 -3.74 -11.37 16.57
CA ILE A 71 -3.48 -12.71 17.12
C ILE A 71 -3.77 -13.83 16.12
N GLN A 72 -4.69 -13.62 15.17
CA GLN A 72 -4.98 -14.65 14.17
C GLN A 72 -3.86 -14.74 13.14
N GLU A 73 -3.27 -15.93 13.01
CA GLU A 73 -2.18 -16.17 12.05
C GLU A 73 -2.63 -15.95 10.60
N ALA A 74 -3.81 -16.43 10.22
CA ALA A 74 -4.35 -16.24 8.87
C ALA A 74 -4.43 -14.75 8.47
N GLN A 75 -4.81 -13.88 9.42
CA GLN A 75 -4.82 -12.44 9.22
C GLN A 75 -3.41 -11.86 9.05
N ARG A 76 -2.47 -12.26 9.93
CA ARG A 76 -1.08 -11.81 9.83
C ARG A 76 -0.47 -12.20 8.49
N GLN A 77 -0.65 -13.45 8.08
CA GLN A 77 -0.18 -13.97 6.79
C GLN A 77 -0.79 -13.20 5.62
N HIS A 78 -2.09 -12.91 5.68
CA HIS A 78 -2.76 -12.13 4.65
C HIS A 78 -2.16 -10.71 4.52
N ILE A 79 -1.96 -10.00 5.63
CA ILE A 79 -1.34 -8.66 5.62
C ILE A 79 0.09 -8.74 5.10
N LEU A 80 0.89 -9.69 5.58
CA LEU A 80 2.27 -9.87 5.12
C LEU A 80 2.34 -10.15 3.63
N GLN A 81 1.43 -10.96 3.10
CA GLN A 81 1.33 -11.23 1.67
C GLN A 81 1.00 -9.95 0.88
N GLN A 82 0.06 -9.13 1.37
CA GLN A 82 -0.22 -7.83 0.74
C GLN A 82 0.99 -6.89 0.79
N VAL A 83 1.73 -6.86 1.91
CA VAL A 83 2.96 -6.08 2.05
C VAL A 83 4.05 -6.58 1.10
N LEU A 84 4.21 -7.89 0.92
CA LEU A 84 5.16 -8.47 -0.04
C LEU A 84 4.81 -8.05 -1.47
N GLN A 85 3.54 -8.12 -1.86
CA GLN A 85 3.10 -7.63 -3.18
C GLN A 85 3.40 -6.15 -3.36
N LEU A 86 3.19 -5.35 -2.32
CA LEU A 86 3.52 -3.93 -2.35
C LEU A 86 5.03 -3.70 -2.56
N ARG A 87 5.90 -4.46 -1.87
CA ARG A 87 7.35 -4.40 -2.05
C ARG A 87 7.77 -4.73 -3.48
N VAL A 88 7.29 -5.85 -4.01
CA VAL A 88 7.57 -6.27 -5.39
C VAL A 88 7.12 -5.20 -6.38
N ARG A 89 5.95 -4.60 -6.16
CA ARG A 89 5.45 -3.53 -7.04
C ARG A 89 6.31 -2.26 -6.98
N GLU A 90 6.79 -1.86 -5.79
CA GLU A 90 7.70 -0.72 -5.66
C GLU A 90 9.06 -1.01 -6.32
N GLU A 91 9.59 -2.22 -6.16
CA GLU A 91 10.84 -2.67 -6.81
C GLU A 91 10.68 -2.63 -8.33
N VAL A 92 9.61 -3.21 -8.87
CA VAL A 92 9.30 -3.17 -10.31
C VAL A 92 9.17 -1.74 -10.81
N ARG A 93 8.49 -0.85 -10.08
CA ARG A 93 8.41 0.58 -10.44
C ARG A 93 9.79 1.23 -10.43
N THR A 94 10.61 0.94 -9.43
CA THR A 94 11.97 1.49 -9.30
C THR A 94 12.85 1.03 -10.47
N LEU A 95 12.82 -0.27 -10.79
CA LEU A 95 13.52 -0.85 -11.93
C LEU A 95 13.02 -0.25 -13.25
N GLN A 96 11.72 -0.09 -13.43
CA GLN A 96 11.13 0.56 -14.61
C GLN A 96 11.54 2.03 -14.75
N LEU A 97 11.70 2.76 -13.64
CA LEU A 97 12.21 4.13 -13.66
C LEU A 97 13.69 4.18 -14.05
N LEU A 98 14.49 3.22 -13.58
CA LEU A 98 15.90 3.09 -13.95
C LEU A 98 16.08 2.75 -15.43
N THR A 99 15.27 1.82 -15.96
CA THR A 99 15.33 1.42 -17.38
C THR A 99 14.67 2.42 -18.34
N GLN A 100 13.73 3.25 -17.87
CA GLN A 100 13.17 4.38 -18.64
C GLN A 100 14.00 5.66 -18.54
N GLY A 101 14.81 5.81 -17.49
CA GLY A 101 15.85 6.85 -17.40
C GLY A 101 16.92 6.72 -18.50
N THR A 102 17.06 5.53 -19.11
CA THR A 102 17.92 5.30 -20.28
C THR A 102 17.27 5.60 -21.63
N THR A 103 15.95 5.82 -21.71
CA THR A 103 15.24 6.08 -23.00
C THR A 103 14.79 7.52 -23.21
N GLN A 104 15.13 8.46 -22.30
CA GLN A 104 14.92 9.92 -22.49
C GLN A 104 16.20 10.64 -22.94
N HIS A 105 17.11 9.95 -23.63
CA HIS A 105 18.26 10.54 -24.32
C HIS A 105 18.30 10.15 -25.79
N THR A 106 17.16 10.24 -26.49
CA THR A 106 17.19 10.43 -27.94
C THR A 106 17.62 11.87 -28.21
N PHE A 107 18.93 12.03 -28.45
CA PHE A 107 19.46 13.12 -29.25
C PHE A 107 18.63 13.26 -30.54
N HIS A 108 18.05 14.44 -30.77
CA HIS A 108 18.29 15.34 -31.90
C HIS A 108 17.10 16.31 -32.11
#